data_AF-A0A846G399-F1
#
_entry.id   AF-A0A846G399-F1
#
_cell.length_a   1.000
_cell.length_b   1.000
_cell.length_c   1.000
_cell.angle_alpha   90.00
_cell.angle_beta   90.00
_cell.angle_gamma   90.00
#
_symmetry.space_group_name_H-M   'P 1'
#
loop_
_entity.id
_entity.type
_entity.pdbx_description
1 polymer ?
#
loop_
_entity_poly.entity_id
_entity_poly.type
_entity_poly.pdbx_seq_one_letter_code
_entity_poly.pdbx_strand_id
1 'polypeptide(L)'
;MLMYVGNLEQYQGIDLLLDSFALALKQTKKVDLVIVGGEQEDIKKYQNKAKKLGIKEKVHFLGKKPASELGNYLAQADVLVSPRTKGKNTPMKIYSYLDSGKAVLATNLPTHTQVLDNKTAMLSHPNPQDFSKGIISLTKDREFRLKLGEAGKMMVQKKHSYAAFCEKLGSLYNEVKETINSDQHQKGDSEKMLMLVESGDYQVS
;
A
#
# COMPACT_ATOMS: atom_id res chain seq x y z
N MET A 1 -14.23 -4.06 -14.39
CA MET A 1 -14.73 -3.74 -13.04
C MET A 1 -13.62 -3.11 -12.22
N LEU A 2 -13.87 -1.93 -11.65
CA LEU A 2 -13.04 -1.33 -10.61
C LEU A 2 -13.53 -1.78 -9.24
N MET A 3 -12.61 -2.01 -8.30
CA MET A 3 -12.99 -2.41 -6.96
C MET A 3 -12.19 -1.70 -5.86
N TYR A 4 -12.90 -1.24 -4.84
CA TYR A 4 -12.35 -0.77 -3.57
C TYR A 4 -12.74 -1.72 -2.45
N VAL A 5 -11.82 -1.99 -1.53
CA VAL A 5 -12.03 -2.75 -0.30
C VAL A 5 -11.52 -1.95 0.89
N GLY A 6 -12.36 -1.79 1.93
CA GLY A 6 -11.97 -1.20 3.21
C GLY A 6 -13.10 -0.42 3.89
N ASN A 7 -12.79 0.22 5.02
CA ASN A 7 -13.71 1.18 5.63
C ASN A 7 -13.90 2.41 4.72
N LEU A 8 -14.91 3.22 4.99
CA LEU A 8 -15.27 4.38 4.17
C LEU A 8 -15.02 5.70 4.91
N GLU A 9 -14.08 5.68 5.86
CA GLU A 9 -13.66 6.87 6.59
C GLU A 9 -13.15 7.95 5.61
N GLN A 10 -13.37 9.22 5.92
CA GLN A 10 -13.15 10.34 5.01
C GLN A 10 -11.75 10.34 4.35
N TYR A 11 -10.71 9.96 5.10
CA TYR A 11 -9.34 9.95 4.60
C TYR A 11 -9.08 8.86 3.55
N GLN A 12 -9.93 7.83 3.46
CA GLN A 12 -9.85 6.79 2.43
C GLN A 12 -10.16 7.33 1.04
N GLY A 13 -10.80 8.51 0.94
CA GLY A 13 -11.00 9.22 -0.32
C GLY A 13 -12.11 8.65 -1.20
N ILE A 14 -13.16 8.09 -0.61
CA ILE A 14 -14.34 7.64 -1.37
C ILE A 14 -15.00 8.81 -2.10
N ASP A 15 -14.96 10.00 -1.50
CA ASP A 15 -15.39 11.23 -2.15
C ASP A 15 -14.64 11.48 -3.47
N LEU A 16 -13.30 11.45 -3.42
CA LEU A 16 -12.43 11.57 -4.59
C LEU A 16 -12.77 10.49 -5.63
N LEU A 17 -12.92 9.23 -5.19
CA LEU A 17 -13.21 8.11 -6.08
C LEU A 17 -14.51 8.30 -6.85
N LEU A 18 -15.60 8.68 -6.17
CA LEU A 18 -16.90 8.87 -6.82
C LEU A 18 -16.87 10.06 -7.80
N ASP A 19 -16.22 11.15 -7.42
CA ASP A 19 -16.10 12.34 -8.29
C ASP A 19 -15.26 12.01 -9.53
N SER A 20 -14.14 11.30 -9.37
CA SER A 20 -13.31 10.81 -10.48
C SER A 20 -14.03 9.81 -11.36
N PHE A 21 -14.79 8.88 -10.77
CA PHE A 21 -15.52 7.87 -11.52
C PHE A 21 -16.63 8.50 -12.37
N ALA A 22 -17.33 9.52 -11.85
CA ALA A 22 -18.29 10.30 -12.64
C ALA A 22 -17.63 10.99 -13.85
N LEU A 23 -16.43 11.53 -13.69
CA LEU A 23 -15.66 12.11 -14.81
C LEU A 23 -15.24 11.04 -15.82
N ALA A 24 -14.77 9.87 -15.34
CA ALA A 24 -14.35 8.77 -16.19
C ALA A 24 -15.51 8.22 -17.05
N LEU A 25 -16.72 8.09 -16.48
CA LEU A 25 -17.90 7.59 -17.18
C LEU A 25 -18.33 8.44 -18.38
N LYS A 26 -17.93 9.73 -18.42
CA LYS A 26 -18.13 10.58 -19.61
C LYS A 26 -17.34 10.09 -20.83
N GLN A 27 -16.25 9.36 -20.61
CA GLN A 27 -15.35 8.87 -21.67
C GLN A 27 -15.39 7.34 -21.85
N THR A 28 -15.82 6.59 -20.84
CA THR A 28 -15.93 5.12 -20.92
C THR A 28 -17.15 4.61 -20.16
N LYS A 29 -18.13 4.05 -20.88
CA LYS A 29 -19.38 3.54 -20.29
C LYS A 29 -19.34 2.05 -19.90
N LYS A 30 -18.25 1.34 -20.27
CA LYS A 30 -18.10 -0.11 -20.06
C LYS A 30 -17.37 -0.44 -18.76
N VAL A 31 -17.72 0.27 -17.69
CA VAL A 31 -17.06 0.10 -16.40
C VAL A 31 -18.03 0.31 -15.26
N ASP A 32 -17.95 -0.59 -14.29
CA ASP A 32 -18.71 -0.58 -13.05
C ASP A 32 -17.72 -0.49 -11.89
N LEU A 33 -18.10 0.25 -10.85
CA LEU A 33 -17.36 0.42 -9.61
C LEU A 33 -18.02 -0.38 -8.50
N VAL A 34 -17.24 -1.24 -7.84
CA VAL A 34 -17.69 -2.02 -6.68
C VAL A 34 -16.94 -1.54 -5.44
N ILE A 35 -17.69 -1.29 -4.36
CA ILE A 35 -17.17 -0.86 -3.06
C ILE A 35 -17.56 -1.93 -2.02
N VAL A 36 -16.54 -2.58 -1.47
CA VAL A 36 -16.67 -3.60 -0.43
C VAL A 36 -16.19 -3.02 0.90
N GLY A 37 -17.03 -3.12 1.92
CA GLY A 37 -16.84 -2.52 3.24
C GLY A 37 -17.75 -1.32 3.52
N GLY A 38 -17.46 -0.62 4.60
CA GLY A 38 -18.29 0.48 5.13
C GLY A 38 -19.39 0.02 6.07
N GLU A 39 -19.76 0.91 6.99
CA GLU A 39 -20.98 0.77 7.78
C GLU A 39 -22.20 1.22 6.97
N GLN A 40 -23.39 0.85 7.44
CA GLN A 40 -24.65 1.22 6.77
C GLN A 40 -24.80 2.73 6.57
N GLU A 41 -24.36 3.54 7.55
CA GLU A 41 -24.44 5.01 7.46
C GLU A 41 -23.53 5.56 6.35
N ASP A 42 -22.27 5.11 6.29
CA ASP A 42 -21.34 5.50 5.24
C ASP A 42 -21.83 5.08 3.85
N ILE A 43 -22.35 3.85 3.74
CA ILE A 43 -22.90 3.32 2.49
C ILE A 43 -24.06 4.21 2.03
N LYS A 44 -25.00 4.53 2.92
CA LYS A 44 -26.15 5.40 2.60
C LYS A 44 -25.70 6.80 2.16
N LYS A 45 -24.71 7.38 2.86
CA LYS A 45 -24.08 8.66 2.48
C LYS A 45 -23.53 8.61 1.06
N TYR A 46 -22.76 7.58 0.73
CA TYR A 46 -22.10 7.47 -0.57
C TYR A 46 -23.02 7.02 -1.71
N GLN A 47 -24.07 6.25 -1.43
CA GLN A 47 -25.17 5.99 -2.36
C GLN A 47 -25.91 7.28 -2.73
N ASN A 48 -26.18 8.14 -1.74
CA ASN A 48 -26.79 9.46 -1.99
C ASN A 48 -25.88 10.34 -2.86
N LYS A 49 -24.56 10.34 -2.61
CA LYS A 49 -23.60 11.05 -3.46
C LYS A 49 -23.59 10.49 -4.89
N ALA A 50 -23.54 9.18 -5.06
CA ALA A 50 -23.59 8.52 -6.37
C ALA A 50 -24.89 8.87 -7.14
N LYS A 51 -26.03 8.98 -6.44
CA LYS A 51 -27.30 9.47 -7.01
C LYS A 51 -27.19 10.92 -7.48
N LYS A 52 -26.66 11.83 -6.64
CA LYS A 52 -26.48 13.24 -6.99
C LYS A 52 -25.54 13.44 -8.19
N LEU A 53 -24.52 12.58 -8.32
CA LEU A 53 -23.59 12.58 -9.44
C LEU A 53 -24.16 11.91 -10.71
N GLY A 54 -25.34 11.29 -10.64
CA GLY A 54 -25.94 10.59 -11.79
C GLY A 54 -25.28 9.25 -12.15
N ILE A 55 -24.52 8.65 -11.23
CA ILE A 55 -23.74 7.42 -11.46
C ILE A 55 -24.22 6.22 -10.66
N LYS A 56 -25.37 6.32 -10.00
CA LYS A 56 -25.90 5.28 -9.10
C LYS A 56 -25.94 3.89 -9.75
N GLU A 57 -26.38 3.79 -11.01
CA GLU A 57 -26.52 2.51 -11.72
C GLU A 57 -25.16 1.85 -12.07
N LYS A 58 -24.05 2.55 -11.83
CA LYS A 58 -22.68 2.09 -12.09
C LYS A 58 -21.83 1.92 -10.83
N VAL A 59 -22.41 2.15 -9.64
CA VAL A 59 -21.71 2.04 -8.36
C VAL A 59 -22.45 1.07 -7.44
N HIS A 60 -21.77 0.00 -7.07
CA HIS A 60 -22.34 -1.11 -6.30
C HIS A 60 -21.67 -1.17 -4.93
N PHE A 61 -22.46 -1.08 -3.87
CA PHE A 61 -21.98 -1.20 -2.48
C PHE A 61 -22.36 -2.57 -1.94
N LEU A 62 -21.38 -3.37 -1.55
CA LEU A 62 -21.61 -4.75 -1.06
C LEU A 62 -21.57 -4.86 0.47
N GLY A 63 -21.25 -3.77 1.17
CA GLY A 63 -21.05 -3.76 2.61
C GLY A 63 -19.84 -4.58 3.04
N LYS A 64 -19.69 -4.78 4.34
CA LYS A 64 -18.59 -5.58 4.91
C LYS A 64 -18.69 -7.05 4.49
N LYS A 65 -17.53 -7.65 4.27
CA LYS A 65 -17.38 -9.07 3.96
C LYS A 65 -16.34 -9.72 4.87
N PRO A 66 -16.47 -11.03 5.16
CA PRO A 66 -15.46 -11.75 5.93
C PRO A 66 -14.08 -11.68 5.28
N ALA A 67 -13.03 -11.62 6.10
CA ALA A 67 -11.65 -11.57 5.62
C ALA A 67 -11.29 -12.76 4.71
N SER A 68 -11.86 -13.94 5.01
CA SER A 68 -11.69 -15.17 4.22
C SER A 68 -12.21 -15.06 2.79
N GLU A 69 -13.17 -14.18 2.52
CA GLU A 69 -13.73 -14.00 1.16
C GLU A 69 -12.97 -12.94 0.36
N LEU A 70 -12.15 -12.10 1.00
CA LEU A 70 -11.55 -10.94 0.33
C LEU A 70 -10.71 -11.34 -0.88
N GLY A 71 -9.96 -12.44 -0.80
CA GLY A 71 -9.19 -12.96 -1.94
C GLY A 71 -10.06 -13.21 -3.18
N ASN A 72 -11.26 -13.76 -2.99
CA ASN A 72 -12.21 -14.03 -4.07
C ASN A 72 -12.75 -12.74 -4.70
N TYR A 73 -12.98 -11.70 -3.91
CA TYR A 73 -13.37 -10.38 -4.44
C TYR A 73 -12.23 -9.73 -5.23
N LEU A 74 -11.02 -9.71 -4.67
CA LEU A 74 -9.85 -9.12 -5.34
C LEU A 74 -9.56 -9.82 -6.68
N ALA A 75 -9.68 -11.15 -6.74
CA ALA A 75 -9.48 -11.93 -7.95
C ALA A 75 -10.46 -11.58 -9.09
N GLN A 76 -11.65 -11.07 -8.78
CA GLN A 76 -12.66 -10.67 -9.76
C GLN A 76 -12.44 -9.25 -10.29
N ALA A 77 -11.64 -8.41 -9.62
CA ALA A 77 -11.36 -7.06 -10.10
C ALA A 77 -10.50 -7.06 -11.38
N ASP A 78 -10.75 -6.09 -12.26
CA ASP A 78 -9.79 -5.72 -13.32
C ASP A 78 -8.77 -4.71 -12.78
N VAL A 79 -9.23 -3.80 -11.94
CA VAL A 79 -8.45 -2.73 -11.33
C VAL A 79 -8.86 -2.58 -9.87
N LEU A 80 -7.89 -2.55 -8.98
CA LEU A 80 -8.07 -2.27 -7.57
C LEU A 80 -7.71 -0.81 -7.29
N VAL A 81 -8.58 -0.09 -6.57
CA VAL A 81 -8.39 1.34 -6.31
C VAL A 81 -8.12 1.63 -4.83
N SER A 82 -7.17 2.53 -4.58
CA SER A 82 -6.85 3.04 -3.25
C SER A 82 -6.73 4.57 -3.26
N PRO A 83 -7.84 5.30 -3.18
CA PRO A 83 -7.92 6.75 -3.42
C PRO A 83 -7.60 7.60 -2.18
N ARG A 84 -6.76 7.11 -1.26
CA ARG A 84 -6.51 7.77 0.05
C ARG A 84 -6.05 9.21 -0.15
N THR A 85 -6.68 10.17 0.53
CA THR A 85 -6.42 11.60 0.32
C THR A 85 -5.43 12.20 1.31
N LYS A 86 -5.19 11.54 2.43
CA LYS A 86 -4.27 12.01 3.48
C LYS A 86 -3.68 10.88 4.31
N GLY A 87 -2.54 11.18 4.95
CA GLY A 87 -1.83 10.31 5.88
C GLY A 87 -0.34 10.24 5.58
N LYS A 88 0.40 9.50 6.41
CA LYS A 88 1.80 9.12 6.16
C LYS A 88 2.01 7.61 6.16
N ASN A 89 1.11 6.84 6.78
CA ASN A 89 1.23 5.40 6.88
C ASN A 89 0.72 4.69 5.63
N THR A 90 1.43 3.66 5.20
CA THR A 90 1.02 2.79 4.10
C THR A 90 -0.26 2.02 4.44
N PRO A 91 -1.31 2.06 3.61
CA PRO A 91 -2.48 1.21 3.79
C PRO A 91 -2.11 -0.26 3.57
N MET A 92 -2.28 -1.10 4.59
CA MET A 92 -1.90 -2.52 4.51
C MET A 92 -2.63 -3.30 3.40
N LYS A 93 -3.84 -2.87 3.00
CA LYS A 93 -4.59 -3.46 1.87
C LYS A 93 -3.84 -3.45 0.54
N ILE A 94 -2.86 -2.54 0.37
CA ILE A 94 -2.05 -2.46 -0.85
C ILE A 94 -1.29 -3.76 -1.09
N TYR A 95 -0.80 -4.43 -0.04
CA TYR A 95 -0.07 -5.69 -0.21
C TYR A 95 -0.97 -6.79 -0.78
N SER A 96 -2.19 -6.96 -0.25
CA SER A 96 -3.17 -7.90 -0.79
C SER A 96 -3.59 -7.54 -2.23
N TYR A 97 -3.67 -6.24 -2.54
CA TYR A 97 -3.98 -5.81 -3.89
C TYR A 97 -2.89 -6.21 -4.89
N LEU A 98 -1.62 -5.96 -4.55
CA LEU A 98 -0.49 -6.31 -5.38
C LEU A 98 -0.35 -7.84 -5.52
N ASP A 99 -0.48 -8.58 -4.42
CA ASP A 99 -0.40 -10.05 -4.43
C ASP A 99 -1.48 -10.72 -5.29
N SER A 100 -2.66 -10.08 -5.40
CA SER A 100 -3.73 -10.54 -6.28
C SER A 100 -3.39 -10.51 -7.77
N GLY A 101 -2.29 -9.86 -8.16
CA GLY A 101 -1.86 -9.72 -9.55
C GLY A 101 -2.76 -8.82 -10.40
N LYS A 102 -3.58 -7.97 -9.76
CA LYS A 102 -4.42 -6.99 -10.45
C LYS A 102 -3.74 -5.63 -10.51
N ALA A 103 -4.07 -4.86 -11.54
CA ALA A 103 -3.59 -3.49 -11.64
C ALA A 103 -4.09 -2.66 -10.46
N VAL A 104 -3.21 -1.86 -9.86
CA VAL A 104 -3.54 -0.97 -8.75
C VAL A 104 -3.52 0.47 -9.23
N LEU A 105 -4.60 1.21 -8.96
CA LEU A 105 -4.66 2.67 -9.07
C LEU A 105 -4.66 3.29 -7.68
N ALA A 106 -3.66 4.10 -7.39
CA ALA A 106 -3.51 4.74 -6.09
C ALA A 106 -3.19 6.23 -6.22
N THR A 107 -3.39 6.98 -5.14
CA THR A 107 -3.00 8.38 -5.10
C THR A 107 -1.47 8.52 -5.03
N ASN A 108 -0.93 9.52 -5.73
CA ASN A 108 0.48 9.87 -5.69
C ASN A 108 0.76 10.70 -4.42
N LEU A 109 0.70 10.04 -3.27
CA LEU A 109 0.96 10.60 -1.95
C LEU A 109 1.97 9.73 -1.20
N PRO A 110 2.68 10.28 -0.19
CA PRO A 110 3.58 9.50 0.64
C PRO A 110 2.96 8.23 1.23
N THR A 111 1.64 8.20 1.48
CA THR A 111 0.94 6.99 1.91
C THR A 111 1.09 5.81 0.95
N HIS A 112 1.39 6.05 -0.32
CA HIS A 112 1.48 5.03 -1.34
C HIS A 112 2.87 4.93 -1.92
N THR A 113 3.54 6.06 -2.16
CA THR A 113 4.84 6.11 -2.86
C THR A 113 6.00 5.54 -2.05
N GLN A 114 5.81 5.30 -0.75
CA GLN A 114 6.76 4.53 0.07
C GLN A 114 6.86 3.05 -0.34
N VAL A 115 5.85 2.52 -1.03
CA VAL A 115 5.78 1.11 -1.46
C VAL A 115 5.56 0.98 -2.97
N LEU A 116 4.74 1.86 -3.54
CA LEU A 116 4.35 1.85 -4.95
C LEU A 116 5.19 2.82 -5.77
N ASP A 117 5.42 2.45 -7.02
CA ASP A 117 6.02 3.30 -8.05
C ASP A 117 5.26 3.14 -9.37
N ASN A 118 5.68 3.90 -10.40
CA ASN A 118 5.05 3.84 -11.73
C ASN A 118 5.32 2.52 -12.48
N LYS A 119 6.14 1.60 -11.93
CA LYS A 119 6.38 0.27 -12.52
C LYS A 119 5.39 -0.76 -11.97
N THR A 120 4.92 -0.56 -10.74
CA THR A 120 4.10 -1.52 -9.98
C THR A 120 2.65 -1.09 -9.82
N ALA A 121 2.34 0.20 -10.03
CA ALA A 121 1.01 0.75 -9.95
C ALA A 121 0.83 1.96 -10.88
N MET A 122 -0.43 2.31 -11.14
CA MET A 122 -0.80 3.61 -11.68
C MET A 122 -0.93 4.59 -10.52
N LEU A 123 -0.08 5.62 -10.49
CA LEU A 123 -0.14 6.69 -9.50
C LEU A 123 -0.80 7.93 -10.11
N SER A 124 -1.74 8.54 -9.38
CA SER A 124 -2.45 9.73 -9.85
C SER A 124 -2.59 10.77 -8.75
N HIS A 125 -2.53 12.06 -9.08
CA HIS A 125 -2.73 13.10 -8.08
C HIS A 125 -4.09 12.98 -7.39
N PRO A 126 -4.21 13.37 -6.11
CA PRO A 126 -5.43 13.21 -5.33
C PRO A 126 -6.50 14.27 -5.66
N ASN A 127 -6.75 14.50 -6.95
CA ASN A 127 -7.82 15.36 -7.45
C ASN A 127 -8.69 14.59 -8.45
N PRO A 128 -9.98 14.96 -8.59
CA PRO A 128 -10.92 14.20 -9.41
C PRO A 128 -10.47 14.00 -10.86
N GLN A 129 -9.91 15.04 -11.47
CA GLN A 129 -9.50 15.08 -12.87
C GLN A 129 -8.38 14.09 -13.15
N ASP A 130 -7.28 14.14 -12.39
CA ASP A 130 -6.14 13.27 -12.63
C ASP A 130 -6.42 11.82 -12.26
N PHE A 131 -7.11 11.60 -11.16
CA PHE A 131 -7.49 10.24 -10.77
C PHE A 131 -8.49 9.63 -11.79
N SER A 132 -9.35 10.44 -12.42
CA SER A 132 -10.19 9.97 -13.54
C SER A 132 -9.39 9.56 -14.78
N LYS A 133 -8.29 10.26 -15.10
CA LYS A 133 -7.39 9.87 -16.20
C LYS A 133 -6.74 8.52 -15.91
N GLY A 134 -6.37 8.26 -14.65
CA GLY A 134 -5.91 6.95 -14.18
C GLY A 134 -6.94 5.84 -14.44
N ILE A 135 -8.20 6.07 -14.05
CA ILE A 135 -9.31 5.15 -14.30
C ILE A 135 -9.47 4.88 -15.81
N ILE A 136 -9.50 5.92 -16.64
CA ILE A 136 -9.69 5.82 -18.09
C ILE A 136 -8.56 5.02 -18.73
N SER A 137 -7.31 5.34 -18.38
CA SER A 137 -6.12 4.69 -18.95
C SER A 137 -6.15 3.19 -18.69
N LEU A 138 -6.37 2.81 -17.43
CA LEU A 138 -6.44 1.40 -17.05
C LEU A 138 -7.66 0.70 -17.64
N THR A 139 -8.79 1.39 -17.84
CA THR A 139 -9.98 0.76 -18.44
C THR A 139 -9.77 0.44 -19.92
N LYS A 140 -9.06 1.31 -20.65
CA LYS A 140 -8.86 1.16 -22.11
C LYS A 140 -7.76 0.18 -22.47
N ASP A 141 -6.73 0.06 -21.64
CA ASP A 141 -5.54 -0.73 -21.98
C ASP A 141 -5.45 -1.99 -21.11
N ARG A 142 -5.77 -3.15 -21.70
CA ARG A 142 -5.69 -4.44 -21.01
C ARG A 142 -4.25 -4.89 -20.79
N GLU A 143 -3.35 -4.70 -21.75
CA GLU A 143 -1.97 -5.13 -21.64
C GLU A 143 -1.24 -4.37 -20.54
N PHE A 144 -1.48 -3.05 -20.47
CA PHE A 144 -0.95 -2.22 -19.40
C PHE A 144 -1.43 -2.67 -18.02
N ARG A 145 -2.71 -3.05 -17.88
CA ARG A 145 -3.21 -3.63 -16.61
C ARG A 145 -2.47 -4.91 -16.23
N LEU A 146 -2.29 -5.82 -17.18
CA LEU A 146 -1.61 -7.10 -16.93
C LEU A 146 -0.16 -6.86 -16.50
N LYS A 147 0.56 -5.97 -17.21
CA LYS A 147 1.94 -5.60 -16.88
C LYS A 147 2.07 -5.03 -15.47
N LEU A 148 1.20 -4.10 -15.08
CA LEU A 148 1.22 -3.53 -13.72
C LEU A 148 0.90 -4.58 -12.66
N GLY A 149 -0.12 -5.40 -12.90
CA GLY A 149 -0.51 -6.47 -11.97
C GLY A 149 0.60 -7.49 -11.74
N GLU A 150 1.28 -7.91 -12.81
CA GLU A 150 2.40 -8.85 -12.73
C GLU A 150 3.60 -8.25 -11.99
N ALA A 151 3.97 -7.00 -12.33
CA ALA A 151 5.05 -6.28 -11.65
C ALA A 151 4.77 -6.09 -10.17
N GLY A 152 3.53 -5.71 -9.81
CA GLY A 152 3.11 -5.57 -8.42
C GLY A 152 3.19 -6.87 -7.64
N LYS A 153 2.68 -7.97 -8.21
CA LYS A 153 2.75 -9.31 -7.60
C LYS A 153 4.18 -9.77 -7.38
N MET A 154 5.03 -9.65 -8.40
CA MET A 154 6.45 -9.98 -8.28
C MET A 154 7.16 -9.16 -7.21
N MET A 155 6.86 -7.87 -7.09
CA MET A 155 7.46 -7.02 -6.05
C MET A 155 7.12 -7.54 -4.64
N VAL A 156 5.85 -7.88 -4.39
CA VAL A 156 5.42 -8.40 -3.09
C VAL A 156 6.06 -9.76 -2.83
N GLN A 157 6.03 -10.68 -3.78
CA GLN A 157 6.59 -12.03 -3.61
C GLN A 157 8.11 -12.01 -3.33
N LYS A 158 8.86 -11.11 -3.98
CA LYS A 158 10.29 -10.92 -3.69
C LYS A 158 10.53 -10.40 -2.27
N LYS A 159 9.77 -9.37 -1.85
CA LYS A 159 9.89 -8.76 -0.52
C LYS A 159 9.33 -9.61 0.63
N HIS A 160 8.37 -10.48 0.35
CA HIS A 160 7.71 -11.39 1.32
C HIS A 160 8.24 -12.82 1.27
N SER A 161 9.29 -13.12 0.50
CA SER A 161 9.92 -14.43 0.62
C SER A 161 10.42 -14.61 2.05
N TYR A 162 10.09 -15.74 2.68
CA TYR A 162 10.61 -16.10 4.00
C TYR A 162 12.14 -15.97 4.06
N ALA A 163 12.81 -16.28 2.94
CA ALA A 163 14.24 -16.05 2.73
C ALA A 163 14.64 -14.59 2.93
N ALA A 164 13.98 -13.62 2.30
CA ALA A 164 14.30 -12.18 2.45
C ALA A 164 14.04 -11.66 3.88
N PHE A 165 13.06 -12.22 4.60
CA PHE A 165 12.82 -11.91 6.01
C PHE A 165 13.92 -12.50 6.91
N CYS A 166 14.29 -13.76 6.70
CA CYS A 166 15.37 -14.43 7.44
C CYS A 166 16.73 -13.77 7.20
N GLU A 167 17.05 -13.39 5.96
CA GLU A 167 18.30 -12.69 5.65
C GLU A 167 18.37 -11.32 6.34
N LYS A 168 17.29 -10.55 6.31
CA LYS A 168 17.25 -9.21 6.91
C LYS A 168 17.25 -9.23 8.45
N LEU A 169 16.60 -10.24 9.05
CA LEU A 169 16.71 -10.48 10.49
C LEU A 169 18.09 -10.98 10.88
N GLY A 170 18.68 -11.88 10.09
CA GLY A 170 20.03 -12.39 10.32
C GLY A 170 21.07 -11.28 10.26
N SER A 171 20.99 -10.39 9.26
CA SER A 171 21.90 -9.25 9.15
C SER A 171 21.76 -8.27 10.31
N LEU A 172 20.53 -7.94 10.72
CA LEU A 172 20.29 -7.06 11.87
C LEU A 172 20.80 -7.68 13.18
N TYR A 173 20.57 -8.98 13.39
CA TYR A 173 21.05 -9.67 14.58
C TYR A 173 22.58 -9.72 14.63
N ASN A 174 23.24 -9.94 13.50
CA ASN A 174 24.70 -9.93 13.40
C ASN A 174 25.28 -8.53 13.68
N GLU A 175 24.69 -7.48 13.13
CA GLU A 175 25.11 -6.08 13.35
C GLU A 175 24.99 -5.67 14.82
N VAL A 176 23.87 -6.02 15.48
CA VAL A 176 23.69 -5.80 16.91
C VAL A 176 24.71 -6.60 17.73
N LYS A 177 24.97 -7.86 17.35
CA LYS A 177 25.95 -8.71 18.04
C LYS A 177 27.37 -8.17 17.90
N GLU A 178 27.76 -7.71 16.72
CA GLU A 178 29.06 -7.09 16.47
C GLU A 178 29.23 -5.80 17.30
N THR A 179 28.19 -4.96 17.36
CA THR A 179 28.18 -3.73 18.16
C THR A 179 28.30 -4.01 19.66
N ILE A 180 27.56 -4.98 20.19
CA ILE A 180 27.66 -5.38 21.60
C ILE A 180 29.05 -5.95 21.90
N ASN A 181 29.62 -6.75 21.00
CA ASN A 181 30.93 -7.35 21.19
C ASN A 181 32.08 -6.33 21.10
N SER A 182 31.96 -5.32 20.23
CA SER A 182 32.94 -4.22 20.15
C SER A 182 32.92 -3.34 21.41
N ASP A 183 31.72 -3.06 21.94
CA ASP A 183 31.56 -2.27 23.17
C ASP A 183 32.07 -3.03 24.42
N GLN A 184 31.93 -4.36 24.45
CA GLN A 184 32.49 -5.18 25.53
C GLN A 184 34.02 -5.32 25.45
N HIS A 185 34.60 -5.39 24.26
CA HIS A 185 36.07 -5.38 24.10
C HIS A 185 36.67 -4.03 24.51
N GLN A 186 36.04 -2.91 24.13
CA GLN A 186 36.51 -1.58 24.54
C GLN A 186 36.41 -1.36 26.06
N LYS A 187 35.37 -1.86 26.73
CA LYS A 187 35.27 -1.81 28.20
C LYS A 187 36.32 -2.69 28.88
N GLY A 188 36.53 -3.91 28.39
CA GLY A 188 37.52 -4.84 28.95
C GLY A 188 38.96 -4.36 28.83
N ASP A 189 39.30 -3.70 27.72
CA ASP A 189 40.63 -3.11 27.53
C ASP A 189 40.82 -1.84 28.39
N SER A 190 39.75 -1.05 28.58
CA SER A 190 39.76 0.14 29.45
C SER A 190 39.91 -0.23 30.93
N GLU A 191 39.23 -1.30 31.38
CA GLU A 191 39.34 -1.80 32.77
C GLU A 191 40.70 -2.46 33.04
N LYS A 192 41.26 -3.20 32.08
CA LYS A 192 42.64 -3.73 32.18
C LYS A 192 43.68 -2.61 32.24
N MET A 193 43.49 -1.56 31.46
CA MET A 193 44.38 -0.40 31.46
C MET A 193 44.27 0.40 32.78
N LEU A 194 43.08 0.51 33.37
CA LEU A 194 42.90 1.09 34.71
C LEU A 194 43.60 0.24 35.79
N MET A 195 43.44 -1.08 35.77
CA MET A 195 44.10 -1.97 36.75
C MET A 195 45.63 -1.96 36.65
N LEU A 196 46.20 -1.85 35.44
CA LEU A 196 47.65 -1.73 35.23
C LEU A 196 48.21 -0.39 35.72
N VAL A 197 47.42 0.68 35.69
CA VAL A 197 47.79 2.00 36.23
C VAL A 197 47.68 2.01 37.76
N GLU A 198 46.70 1.30 38.34
CA GLU A 198 46.52 1.19 39.79
C GLU A 198 47.50 0.21 40.47
N SER A 199 47.99 -0.82 39.75
CA SER A 199 48.98 -1.77 40.29
C SER A 199 50.42 -1.25 40.28
N GLY A 200 50.68 -0.10 39.66
CA GLY A 200 52.01 0.53 39.62
C GLY A 200 52.98 -0.04 38.58
N ASP A 201 52.51 -0.92 37.68
CA ASP A 201 53.36 -1.56 36.66
C ASP A 201 53.44 -0.79 35.33
N TYR A 202 52.80 0.38 35.21
CA TYR A 202 52.84 1.19 33.99
C TYR A 202 53.99 2.22 34.03
N GLN A 203 55.19 1.83 33.58
CA GLN A 203 56.28 2.77 33.32
C GLN A 203 56.17 3.35 31.91
N VAL A 204 56.00 4.67 31.82
CA VAL A 204 56.01 5.44 30.57
C VAL A 204 57.46 5.63 30.14
N SER A 205 57.80 5.15 28.93
CA SER A 205 58.97 5.59 28.16
C SER A 205 58.53 6.61 27.12
#